data_AF-Q6W9L6-F1
#
_entry.id   AF-Q6W9L6-F1
#
_cell.length_a   1.000
_cell.length_b   1.000
_cell.length_c   1.000
_cell.angle_alpha   90.00
_cell.angle_beta   90.00
_cell.angle_gamma   90.00
#
_symmetry.space_group_name_H-M   'P 1'
#
loop_
_entity.id
_entity.type
_entity.pdbx_description
1 polymer ?
#
loop_
_entity_poly.entity_id
_entity_poly.type
_entity_poly.pdbx_seq_one_letter_code
_entity_poly.pdbx_strand_id
1 'polypeptide(L)'
;IVCMPIVISFHSKDSEQYHCLYIILTCLFFIFDIILRAFTICYDKGLPLKDKFELIKRQFTLSTFMELFSIFCGIIIALSFLSEQESPYILEEDGWPRMALLLFYQQIMNILQYFDTIQHQLKLSKLSNSFIELLKLVFLILLIQHFCCCLWVVIGEYKQRQDTINWLKRVEGEPWQNVYLESFYFMSVTMFTVGYGEIVPTNPIEKIFCICYMFLSTMQLSFSVNTIGTILTQIKENNEKIRQKMTCINEYMREKQISQSLQYKVREYFN
;
A
#
# COMPACT_ATOMS: atom_id res chain seq x y z
N ILE A 1 0.06 -6.58 6.97
CA ILE A 1 -0.81 -5.69 6.16
C ILE A 1 -1.54 -6.44 5.06
N VAL A 2 -0.85 -7.17 4.16
CA VAL A 2 -1.53 -7.95 3.09
C VAL A 2 -2.29 -9.17 3.64
N CYS A 3 -1.72 -9.90 4.59
CA CYS A 3 -2.39 -11.10 5.10
C CYS A 3 -3.64 -10.79 5.95
N MET A 4 -3.73 -9.60 6.55
CA MET A 4 -4.78 -9.26 7.51
C MET A 4 -6.18 -9.18 6.87
N PRO A 5 -6.40 -8.44 5.77
CA PRO A 5 -7.66 -8.47 5.02
C PRO A 5 -8.07 -9.87 4.57
N ILE A 6 -7.11 -10.74 4.23
CA ILE A 6 -7.39 -12.13 3.84
C ILE A 6 -7.96 -12.91 5.03
N VAL A 7 -7.27 -12.85 6.17
CA VAL A 7 -7.71 -13.49 7.44
C VAL A 7 -9.13 -13.07 7.82
N ILE A 8 -9.49 -11.81 7.56
CA ILE A 8 -10.80 -11.25 7.90
C ILE A 8 -11.91 -11.79 7.00
N SER A 9 -11.61 -11.85 5.70
CA SER A 9 -12.62 -11.97 4.64
C SER A 9 -12.79 -13.38 4.15
N PHE A 10 -11.82 -14.26 4.38
CA PHE A 10 -11.81 -15.62 3.86
C PHE A 10 -11.63 -16.59 5.01
N HIS A 11 -12.71 -17.28 5.35
CA HIS A 11 -12.75 -18.18 6.49
C HIS A 11 -12.60 -19.63 6.02
N SER A 12 -11.63 -20.35 6.58
CA SER A 12 -11.61 -21.82 6.53
C SER A 12 -11.41 -22.35 7.95
N LYS A 13 -12.21 -23.33 8.37
CA LYS A 13 -12.16 -23.88 9.74
C LYS A 13 -10.78 -24.44 10.10
N ASP A 14 -10.00 -24.87 9.12
CA ASP A 14 -8.64 -25.38 9.31
C ASP A 14 -7.58 -24.28 9.51
N SER A 15 -7.92 -22.99 9.31
CA SER A 15 -6.97 -21.88 9.33
C SER A 15 -7.04 -20.95 10.56
N GLU A 16 -7.99 -21.16 11.47
CA GLU A 16 -8.24 -20.25 12.61
C GLU A 16 -7.05 -20.11 13.58
N GLN A 17 -6.37 -21.20 13.92
CA GLN A 17 -5.17 -21.13 14.77
C GLN A 17 -4.04 -20.35 14.11
N TYR A 18 -3.85 -20.50 12.80
CA TYR A 18 -2.86 -19.74 12.04
C TYR A 18 -3.21 -18.27 12.00
N HIS A 19 -4.50 -17.93 11.84
CA HIS A 19 -4.98 -16.55 11.86
C HIS A 19 -4.69 -15.84 13.18
N CYS A 20 -4.95 -16.49 14.32
CA CYS A 20 -4.62 -15.94 15.64
C CYS A 20 -3.11 -15.66 15.77
N LEU A 21 -2.27 -16.64 15.40
CA LEU A 21 -0.81 -16.49 15.45
C LEU A 21 -0.33 -15.33 14.58
N TYR A 22 -0.85 -15.17 13.36
CA TYR A 22 -0.50 -14.06 12.48
C TYR A 22 -0.88 -12.70 13.08
N ILE A 23 -2.03 -12.60 13.73
CA ILE A 23 -2.47 -11.36 14.38
C ILE A 23 -1.53 -11.00 15.53
N ILE A 24 -1.22 -11.96 16.40
CA ILE A 24 -0.31 -11.74 17.54
C ILE A 24 1.09 -11.33 17.05
N LEU A 25 1.67 -12.07 16.11
CA LEU A 25 3.00 -11.76 15.56
C LEU A 25 3.05 -10.35 14.96
N THR A 26 1.99 -9.95 14.26
CA THR A 26 1.89 -8.62 13.67
C THR A 26 1.80 -7.53 14.75
N CYS A 27 0.98 -7.73 15.78
CA CYS A 27 0.90 -6.81 16.93
C CYS A 27 2.26 -6.68 17.63
N LEU A 28 2.96 -7.79 17.87
CA LEU A 28 4.29 -7.80 18.49
C LEU A 28 5.31 -7.01 17.67
N PHE A 29 5.29 -7.19 16.33
CA PHE A 29 6.16 -6.43 15.43
C PHE A 29 5.92 -4.92 15.53
N PHE A 30 4.66 -4.48 15.58
CA PHE A 30 4.36 -3.05 15.70
C PHE A 30 4.66 -2.47 17.08
N ILE A 31 4.46 -3.24 18.14
CA ILE A 31 4.91 -2.83 19.49
C ILE A 31 6.42 -2.62 19.48
N PHE A 32 7.17 -3.55 18.89
CA PHE A 32 8.63 -3.44 18.77
C PHE A 32 9.05 -2.20 17.96
N ASP A 33 8.39 -1.93 16.83
CA ASP A 33 8.66 -0.73 16.03
C ASP A 33 8.35 0.57 16.76
N ILE A 34 7.25 0.65 17.52
CA ILE A 34 6.93 1.81 18.37
C ILE A 34 8.01 2.01 19.44
N ILE A 35 8.49 0.92 20.06
CA ILE A 35 9.57 0.97 21.04
C ILE A 35 10.86 1.50 20.39
N LEU A 36 11.23 1.01 19.21
CA LEU A 36 12.40 1.51 18.48
C LEU A 36 12.27 3.00 18.14
N ARG A 37 11.08 3.45 17.69
CA ARG A 37 10.81 4.87 17.43
C ARG A 37 10.94 5.71 18.69
N ALA A 38 10.47 5.22 19.84
CA ALA A 38 10.60 5.90 21.13
C ALA A 38 12.07 6.12 21.58
N PHE A 39 12.99 5.26 21.12
CA PHE A 39 14.42 5.38 21.40
C PHE A 39 15.22 6.06 20.28
N THR A 40 14.59 6.45 19.18
CA THR A 40 15.26 7.11 18.06
C THR A 40 15.48 8.59 18.37
N ILE A 41 16.70 9.09 18.17
CA ILE A 41 17.03 10.50 18.42
C ILE A 41 16.41 11.39 17.34
N CYS A 42 15.68 12.42 17.75
CA CYS A 42 15.17 13.46 16.87
C CYS A 42 16.11 14.68 16.87
N TYR A 43 16.26 15.29 15.71
CA TYR A 43 17.01 16.53 15.53
C TYR A 43 16.05 17.72 15.45
N ASP A 44 16.30 18.75 16.24
CA ASP A 44 15.61 20.03 16.11
C ASP A 44 16.60 21.09 15.64
N LYS A 45 16.33 21.69 14.48
CA LYS A 45 17.22 22.68 13.83
C LYS A 45 18.68 22.21 13.71
N GLY A 46 18.88 20.91 13.47
CA GLY A 46 20.20 20.29 13.31
C GLY A 46 20.90 19.88 14.61
N LEU A 47 20.31 20.14 15.78
CA LEU A 47 20.84 19.70 17.07
C LEU A 47 20.06 18.49 17.61
N PRO A 48 20.74 17.46 18.15
CA PRO A 48 20.04 16.33 18.76
C PRO A 48 19.35 16.76 20.05
N LEU A 49 18.06 16.45 20.18
CA LEU A 49 17.32 16.68 21.41
C LEU A 49 17.87 15.78 22.52
N LYS A 50 18.31 16.38 23.63
CA LYS A 50 18.87 15.65 24.78
C LYS A 50 17.82 15.31 25.83
N ASP A 51 16.72 16.06 25.88
CA ASP A 51 15.63 15.82 26.83
C ASP A 51 14.76 14.65 26.36
N LYS A 52 14.73 13.59 27.17
CA LYS A 52 13.95 12.37 26.90
C LYS A 52 12.45 12.63 26.92
N PHE A 53 11.96 13.55 27.76
CA PHE A 53 10.53 13.83 27.85
C PHE A 53 10.04 14.57 26.60
N GLU A 54 10.81 15.55 26.15
CA GLU A 54 10.52 16.30 24.92
C GLU A 54 10.60 15.40 23.67
N LEU A 55 11.56 14.46 23.65
CA LEU A 55 11.67 13.44 22.61
C LEU A 55 10.40 12.59 22.49
N ILE A 56 9.95 12.01 23.61
CA ILE A 56 8.77 11.14 23.66
C ILE A 56 7.51 11.93 23.26
N LYS A 57 7.35 13.15 23.78
CA LYS A 57 6.20 14.01 23.44
C LYS A 57 6.11 14.31 21.95
N ARG A 58 7.25 14.50 21.28
CA ARG A 58 7.30 14.80 19.84
C ARG A 58 7.04 13.57 18.97
N GLN A 59 7.32 12.37 19.48
CA GLN A 59 7.08 11.10 18.79
C GLN A 59 5.66 10.56 19.00
N PHE A 60 5.01 10.89 20.12
CA PHE A 60 3.60 10.58 20.36
C PHE A 60 2.69 11.58 19.64
N THR A 61 2.39 11.27 18.38
CA THR A 61 1.44 12.02 17.55
C THR A 61 0.10 11.28 17.44
N LEU A 62 -0.88 11.90 16.79
CA LEU A 62 -2.17 11.25 16.50
C LEU A 62 -2.00 9.94 15.72
N SER A 63 -1.00 9.84 14.84
CA SER A 63 -0.70 8.59 14.11
C SER A 63 -0.29 7.48 15.07
N THR A 64 0.63 7.79 16.01
CA THR A 64 1.08 6.84 17.03
C THR A 64 -0.08 6.36 17.91
N PHE A 65 -1.02 7.26 18.23
CA PHE A 65 -2.24 6.89 18.94
C PHE A 65 -3.13 5.93 18.13
N MET A 66 -3.35 6.21 16.85
CA MET A 66 -4.13 5.34 15.96
C MET A 66 -3.47 3.96 15.81
N GLU A 67 -2.14 3.89 15.79
CA GLU A 67 -1.41 2.63 15.77
C GLU A 67 -1.60 1.83 17.07
N LEU A 68 -1.46 2.46 18.23
CA LEU A 68 -1.72 1.82 19.53
C LEU A 68 -3.16 1.33 19.64
N PHE A 69 -4.12 2.12 19.15
CA PHE A 69 -5.52 1.72 19.09
C PHE A 69 -5.74 0.52 18.15
N SER A 70 -5.08 0.50 16.98
CA SER A 70 -5.12 -0.65 16.06
C SER A 70 -4.56 -1.93 16.69
N ILE A 71 -3.46 -1.82 17.45
CA ILE A 71 -2.85 -2.95 18.18
C ILE A 71 -3.79 -3.44 19.27
N PHE A 72 -4.40 -2.53 20.03
CA PHE A 72 -5.37 -2.85 21.07
C PHE A 72 -6.58 -3.63 20.51
N CYS A 73 -7.18 -3.14 19.42
CA CYS A 73 -8.25 -3.86 18.73
C CYS A 73 -7.78 -5.23 18.21
N GLY A 74 -6.58 -5.32 17.64
CA GLY A 74 -6.00 -6.57 17.16
C GLY A 74 -5.80 -7.61 18.28
N ILE A 75 -5.35 -7.17 19.46
CA ILE A 75 -5.17 -8.05 20.64
C ILE A 75 -6.53 -8.56 21.14
N ILE A 76 -7.56 -7.71 21.22
CA ILE A 76 -8.91 -8.14 21.61
C ILE A 76 -9.43 -9.24 20.68
N ILE A 77 -9.25 -9.06 19.37
CA ILE A 77 -9.67 -10.04 18.37
C ILE A 77 -8.84 -11.33 18.47
N ALA A 78 -7.52 -11.23 18.71
CA ALA A 78 -6.68 -12.41 18.92
C ALA A 78 -7.11 -13.21 20.17
N LEU A 79 -7.45 -12.51 21.27
CA LEU A 79 -7.96 -13.14 22.49
C LEU A 79 -9.31 -13.82 22.28
N SER A 80 -10.19 -13.25 21.45
CA SER A 80 -11.46 -13.90 21.12
C SER A 80 -11.27 -15.20 20.35
N PHE A 81 -10.21 -15.34 19.55
CA PHE A 81 -9.87 -16.60 18.87
C PHE A 81 -9.29 -17.66 19.82
N LEU A 82 -8.64 -17.27 20.92
CA LEU A 82 -8.05 -18.20 21.90
C LEU A 82 -9.07 -18.77 22.88
N SER A 83 -10.19 -18.09 23.07
CA SER A 83 -11.29 -18.54 23.92
C SER A 83 -12.13 -19.61 23.19
N GLU A 84 -11.63 -20.85 23.14
CA GLU A 84 -12.26 -22.02 22.48
C GLU A 84 -13.69 -22.37 22.97
N GLN A 85 -14.24 -21.68 23.97
CA GLN A 85 -15.43 -22.15 24.69
C GLN A 85 -16.77 -21.57 24.22
N GLU A 86 -16.76 -20.53 23.38
CA GLU A 86 -17.93 -20.12 22.60
C GLU A 86 -17.43 -19.76 21.21
N SER A 87 -17.90 -20.48 20.18
CA SER A 87 -17.81 -20.02 18.79
C SER A 87 -18.14 -18.52 18.78
N PRO A 88 -17.24 -17.64 18.30
CA PRO A 88 -17.32 -16.25 18.65
C PRO A 88 -18.58 -15.63 18.05
N TYR A 89 -19.63 -15.56 18.85
CA TYR A 89 -20.93 -14.95 18.56
C TYR A 89 -20.74 -13.51 18.02
N ILE A 90 -19.68 -12.85 18.50
CA ILE A 90 -19.22 -11.50 18.13
C ILE A 90 -18.62 -11.44 16.70
N LEU A 91 -18.04 -12.52 16.21
CA LEU A 91 -17.46 -12.63 14.85
C LEU A 91 -18.45 -13.22 13.83
N GLU A 92 -19.49 -13.93 14.28
CA GLU A 92 -20.50 -14.60 13.44
C GLU A 92 -21.81 -13.81 13.27
N GLU A 93 -22.29 -13.04 14.26
CA GLU A 93 -23.58 -12.33 14.10
C GLU A 93 -23.45 -10.95 13.44
N ASP A 94 -22.40 -10.17 13.74
CA ASP A 94 -22.41 -8.74 13.43
C ASP A 94 -21.26 -8.25 12.52
N GLY A 95 -20.13 -8.96 12.41
CA GLY A 95 -19.05 -8.65 11.45
C GLY A 95 -18.28 -7.32 11.66
N TRP A 96 -18.88 -6.32 12.32
CA TRP A 96 -18.28 -5.01 12.65
C TRP A 96 -16.95 -5.08 13.41
N PRO A 97 -16.73 -6.03 14.36
CA PRO A 97 -15.45 -6.15 15.04
C PRO A 97 -14.28 -6.42 14.09
N ARG A 98 -14.54 -7.10 12.96
CA ARG A 98 -13.51 -7.37 11.94
C ARG A 98 -13.15 -6.12 11.14
N MET A 99 -14.06 -5.15 11.01
CA MET A 99 -13.76 -3.86 10.39
C MET A 99 -12.74 -3.05 11.20
N ALA A 100 -12.60 -3.30 12.50
CA ALA A 100 -11.56 -2.67 13.31
C ALA A 100 -10.14 -3.05 12.83
N LEU A 101 -9.97 -4.17 12.14
CA LEU A 101 -8.69 -4.56 11.57
C LEU A 101 -8.31 -3.75 10.32
N LEU A 102 -9.23 -2.96 9.75
CA LEU A 102 -8.90 -1.98 8.71
C LEU A 102 -8.01 -0.86 9.28
N LEU A 103 -7.95 -0.67 10.60
CA LEU A 103 -7.05 0.28 11.25
C LEU A 103 -5.57 -0.06 11.02
N PHE A 104 -5.22 -1.32 10.77
CA PHE A 104 -3.87 -1.72 10.35
C PHE A 104 -3.46 -1.07 9.02
N TYR A 105 -4.41 -0.59 8.21
CA TYR A 105 -4.12 0.13 6.96
C TYR A 105 -3.38 1.46 7.19
N GLN A 106 -3.58 2.11 8.35
CA GLN A 106 -2.83 3.32 8.72
C GLN A 106 -1.31 3.11 8.64
N GLN A 107 -0.83 1.89 8.90
CA GLN A 107 0.59 1.56 8.91
C GLN A 107 1.22 1.62 7.52
N ILE A 108 0.44 1.63 6.44
CA ILE A 108 0.97 1.82 5.08
C ILE A 108 1.65 3.17 4.97
N MET A 109 1.09 4.21 5.59
CA MET A 109 1.70 5.55 5.58
C MET A 109 3.07 5.53 6.24
N ASN A 110 3.23 4.79 7.33
CA ASN A 110 4.52 4.63 8.01
C ASN A 110 5.54 3.89 7.13
N ILE A 111 5.10 2.84 6.43
CA ILE A 111 5.97 2.09 5.52
C ILE A 111 6.43 2.97 4.36
N LEU A 112 5.51 3.74 3.76
CA LEU A 112 5.85 4.67 2.68
C LEU A 112 6.88 5.71 3.15
N GLN A 113 6.68 6.30 4.34
CA GLN A 113 7.62 7.24 4.94
C GLN A 113 9.00 6.61 5.24
N TYR A 114 9.00 5.34 5.68
CA TYR A 114 10.24 4.60 5.91
C TYR A 114 11.04 4.41 4.61
N PHE A 115 10.36 4.04 3.52
CA PHE A 115 11.02 3.95 2.22
C PHE A 115 11.57 5.29 1.74
N ASP A 116 10.86 6.41 1.96
CA ASP A 116 11.37 7.75 1.62
C ASP A 116 12.66 8.07 2.39
N THR A 117 12.70 7.71 3.67
CA THR A 117 13.87 7.90 4.53
C THR A 117 15.07 7.09 4.04
N ILE A 118 14.87 5.82 3.66
CA ILE A 118 15.92 4.97 3.09
C ILE A 118 16.45 5.56 1.78
N GLN A 119 15.58 5.98 0.86
CA GLN A 119 15.99 6.56 -0.41
C GLN A 119 16.89 7.79 -0.21
N HIS A 120 16.53 8.65 0.74
CA HIS A 120 17.32 9.82 1.07
C HIS A 120 18.70 9.47 1.66
N GLN A 121 18.78 8.46 2.53
CA GLN A 121 20.03 8.02 3.14
C GLN A 121 20.98 7.32 2.15
N LEU A 122 20.44 6.50 1.25
CA LEU A 122 21.22 5.73 0.28
C LEU A 122 21.75 6.58 -0.89
N LYS A 123 21.35 7.87 -1.01
CA LYS A 123 21.78 8.80 -2.07
C LYS A 123 21.72 8.16 -3.46
N LEU A 124 20.62 7.45 -3.74
CA LEU A 124 20.46 6.69 -4.97
C LEU A 124 20.53 7.59 -6.20
N SER A 125 20.93 7.00 -7.33
CA SER A 125 20.93 7.69 -8.62
C SER A 125 19.50 8.16 -8.97
N LYS A 126 19.37 9.21 -9.78
CA LYS A 126 18.07 9.72 -10.22
C LYS A 126 17.22 8.64 -10.88
N LEU A 127 17.84 7.80 -11.72
CA LEU A 127 17.16 6.71 -12.42
C LEU A 127 16.66 5.64 -11.43
N SER A 128 17.46 5.31 -10.41
CA SER A 128 17.06 4.39 -9.35
C SER A 128 15.91 4.95 -8.51
N ASN A 129 15.91 6.25 -8.19
CA ASN A 129 14.82 6.88 -7.45
C ASN A 129 13.52 6.85 -8.24
N SER A 130 13.55 7.25 -9.52
CA SER A 130 12.40 7.16 -10.43
C SER A 130 11.82 5.75 -10.52
N PHE A 131 12.68 4.71 -10.56
CA PHE A 131 12.23 3.32 -10.58
C PHE A 131 11.56 2.90 -9.26
N ILE A 132 12.12 3.30 -8.11
CA ILE A 132 11.51 3.01 -6.81
C ILE A 132 10.16 3.73 -6.65
N GLU A 133 10.04 4.97 -7.11
CA GLU A 133 8.77 5.70 -7.12
C GLU A 133 7.70 4.96 -7.95
N LEU A 134 8.09 4.42 -9.12
CA LEU A 134 7.20 3.59 -9.94
C LEU A 134 6.79 2.30 -9.20
N LEU A 135 7.73 1.61 -8.55
CA LEU A 135 7.42 0.41 -7.77
C LEU A 135 6.48 0.72 -6.60
N LYS A 136 6.70 1.82 -5.87
CA LYS A 136 5.81 2.30 -4.81
C LYS A 136 4.40 2.54 -5.32
N LEU A 137 4.28 3.16 -6.50
CA LEU A 137 2.99 3.44 -7.12
C LEU A 137 2.24 2.15 -7.49
N VAL A 138 2.92 1.20 -8.14
CA VAL A 138 2.34 -0.11 -8.49
C VAL A 138 1.92 -0.87 -7.24
N PHE A 139 2.76 -0.89 -6.21
CA PHE A 139 2.45 -1.52 -4.93
C PHE A 139 1.21 -0.89 -4.28
N LEU A 140 1.10 0.45 -4.28
CA LEU A 140 -0.06 1.16 -3.74
C LEU A 140 -1.36 0.82 -4.49
N ILE A 141 -1.31 0.74 -5.82
CA ILE A 141 -2.46 0.32 -6.65
C ILE A 141 -2.93 -1.08 -6.26
N LEU A 142 -2.01 -2.06 -6.24
CA LEU A 142 -2.33 -3.44 -5.90
C LEU A 142 -2.89 -3.56 -4.48
N LEU A 143 -2.38 -2.76 -3.55
CA LEU A 143 -2.81 -2.76 -2.15
C LEU A 143 -4.22 -2.20 -1.97
N ILE A 144 -4.57 -1.13 -2.68
CA ILE A 144 -5.94 -0.59 -2.70
C ILE A 144 -6.90 -1.63 -3.29
N GLN A 145 -6.54 -2.26 -4.42
CA GLN A 145 -7.36 -3.32 -5.02
C GLN A 145 -7.57 -4.50 -4.08
N HIS A 146 -6.49 -4.97 -3.45
CA HIS A 146 -6.52 -6.05 -2.48
C HIS A 146 -7.48 -5.73 -1.32
N PHE A 147 -7.42 -4.51 -0.80
CA PHE A 147 -8.28 -4.06 0.28
C PHE A 147 -9.75 -4.00 -0.13
N CYS A 148 -10.06 -3.37 -1.27
CA CYS A 148 -11.42 -3.28 -1.78
C CYS A 148 -12.00 -4.66 -2.13
N CYS A 149 -11.17 -5.58 -2.63
CA CYS A 149 -11.53 -6.97 -2.85
C CYS A 149 -11.95 -7.67 -1.55
N CYS A 150 -11.18 -7.50 -0.48
CA CYS A 150 -11.51 -8.08 0.82
C CYS A 150 -12.80 -7.48 1.40
N LEU A 151 -12.96 -6.15 1.32
CA LEU A 151 -14.21 -5.49 1.72
C LEU A 151 -15.43 -5.97 0.91
N TRP A 152 -15.25 -6.21 -0.38
CA TRP A 152 -16.30 -6.72 -1.25
C TRP A 152 -16.82 -8.09 -0.80
N VAL A 153 -15.91 -8.97 -0.39
CA VAL A 153 -16.26 -10.29 0.21
C VAL A 153 -16.99 -10.14 1.53
N VAL A 154 -16.48 -9.30 2.44
CA VAL A 154 -17.13 -9.05 3.75
C VAL A 154 -18.56 -8.53 3.57
N ILE A 155 -18.78 -7.60 2.63
CA ILE A 155 -20.11 -7.05 2.31
C ILE A 155 -21.02 -8.15 1.74
N GLY A 156 -20.48 -9.00 0.85
CA GLY A 156 -21.19 -10.14 0.29
C GLY A 156 -21.65 -11.11 1.39
N GLU A 157 -20.73 -11.55 2.25
CA GLU A 157 -21.01 -12.53 3.32
C GLU A 157 -22.08 -12.00 4.30
N TYR A 158 -21.98 -10.72 4.68
CA TYR A 158 -22.97 -10.07 5.54
C TYR A 158 -24.39 -10.14 4.96
N LYS A 159 -24.52 -10.03 3.63
CA LYS A 159 -25.83 -10.06 2.95
C LYS A 159 -26.32 -11.47 2.60
N GLN A 160 -25.42 -12.42 2.37
CA GLN A 160 -25.79 -13.82 2.18
C GLN A 160 -26.43 -14.40 3.46
N ARG A 161 -25.95 -13.98 4.64
CA ARG A 161 -26.55 -14.35 5.94
C ARG A 161 -27.98 -13.83 6.13
N GLN A 162 -28.39 -12.80 5.39
CA GLN A 162 -29.76 -12.26 5.38
C GLN A 162 -30.65 -12.90 4.29
N ASP A 163 -30.21 -14.04 3.72
CA ASP A 163 -30.91 -14.83 2.71
C ASP A 163 -31.24 -14.05 1.41
N THR A 164 -30.38 -13.07 1.08
CA THR A 164 -30.50 -12.27 -0.15
C THR A 164 -29.57 -12.78 -1.26
N ILE A 165 -30.08 -12.87 -2.49
CA ILE A 165 -29.28 -13.26 -3.66
C ILE A 165 -28.23 -12.17 -3.95
N ASN A 166 -26.96 -12.55 -3.90
CA ASN A 166 -25.81 -11.70 -4.17
C ASN A 166 -24.83 -12.38 -5.14
N TRP A 167 -23.72 -11.69 -5.41
CA TRP A 167 -22.68 -12.17 -6.33
C TRP A 167 -21.93 -13.42 -5.82
N LEU A 168 -21.86 -13.66 -4.50
CA LEU A 168 -21.15 -14.83 -3.91
C LEU A 168 -21.78 -16.15 -4.33
N LYS A 169 -23.06 -16.16 -4.71
CA LYS A 169 -23.73 -17.36 -5.25
C LYS A 169 -23.03 -17.94 -6.50
N ARG A 170 -22.30 -17.12 -7.27
CA ARG A 170 -21.54 -17.57 -8.45
C ARG A 170 -20.34 -18.45 -8.07
N VAL A 171 -19.80 -18.24 -6.87
CA VAL A 171 -18.59 -18.88 -6.35
C VAL A 171 -18.92 -19.75 -5.13
N GLU A 172 -20.18 -20.16 -4.99
CA GLU A 172 -20.63 -21.00 -3.89
C GLU A 172 -19.97 -22.38 -3.96
N GLY A 173 -19.34 -22.81 -2.87
CA GLY A 173 -18.62 -24.09 -2.79
C GLY A 173 -17.20 -24.07 -3.36
N GLU A 174 -16.74 -22.93 -3.89
CA GLU A 174 -15.38 -22.77 -4.38
C GLU A 174 -14.39 -22.53 -3.23
N PRO A 175 -13.11 -22.91 -3.38
CA PRO A 175 -12.09 -22.61 -2.38
C PRO A 175 -11.85 -21.10 -2.27
N TRP A 176 -11.43 -20.63 -1.10
CA TRP A 176 -11.30 -19.19 -0.81
C TRP A 176 -10.38 -18.45 -1.79
N GLN A 177 -9.37 -19.13 -2.34
CA GLN A 177 -8.47 -18.57 -3.35
C GLN A 177 -9.23 -18.18 -4.62
N ASN A 178 -10.20 -18.99 -5.04
CA ASN A 178 -10.99 -18.71 -6.22
C ASN A 178 -11.99 -17.56 -5.96
N VAL A 179 -12.61 -17.54 -4.78
CA VAL A 179 -13.43 -16.40 -4.32
C VAL A 179 -12.63 -15.10 -4.32
N TYR A 180 -11.37 -15.15 -3.84
CA TYR A 180 -10.45 -14.02 -3.85
C TYR A 180 -10.12 -13.57 -5.28
N LEU A 181 -9.81 -14.50 -6.19
CA LEU A 181 -9.48 -14.18 -7.57
C LEU A 181 -10.65 -13.53 -8.31
N GLU A 182 -11.87 -14.07 -8.17
CA GLU A 182 -13.08 -13.49 -8.77
C GLU A 182 -13.38 -12.09 -8.22
N SER A 183 -13.22 -11.89 -6.91
CA SER A 183 -13.38 -10.58 -6.27
C SER A 183 -12.33 -9.58 -6.74
N PHE A 184 -11.07 -9.99 -6.81
CA PHE A 184 -9.96 -9.16 -7.26
C PHE A 184 -10.10 -8.82 -8.75
N TYR A 185 -10.57 -9.77 -9.56
CA TYR A 185 -10.92 -9.56 -10.96
C TYR A 185 -12.02 -8.50 -11.09
N PHE A 186 -13.13 -8.62 -10.35
CA PHE A 186 -14.22 -7.65 -10.38
C PHE A 186 -13.77 -6.23 -9.99
N MET A 187 -12.97 -6.12 -8.90
CA MET A 187 -12.37 -4.85 -8.51
C MET A 187 -11.47 -4.31 -9.63
N SER A 188 -10.65 -5.16 -10.25
CA SER A 188 -9.72 -4.77 -11.32
C SER A 188 -10.43 -4.26 -12.57
N VAL A 189 -11.42 -4.99 -13.09
CA VAL A 189 -12.17 -4.58 -14.28
C VAL A 189 -12.97 -3.31 -14.04
N THR A 190 -13.39 -3.05 -12.80
CA THR A 190 -14.04 -1.81 -12.39
C THR A 190 -13.05 -0.65 -12.31
N MET A 191 -11.89 -0.86 -11.66
CA MET A 191 -10.85 0.17 -11.52
C MET A 191 -10.28 0.62 -12.86
N PHE A 192 -10.04 -0.33 -13.77
CA PHE A 192 -9.56 -0.04 -15.12
C PHE A 192 -10.69 0.32 -16.10
N THR A 193 -11.92 0.51 -15.62
CA THR A 193 -13.07 0.94 -16.42
C THR A 193 -13.41 0.01 -17.59
N VAL A 194 -13.03 -1.27 -17.50
CA VAL A 194 -13.30 -2.29 -18.53
C VAL A 194 -14.76 -2.78 -18.44
N GLY A 195 -15.21 -3.12 -17.22
CA GLY A 195 -16.62 -3.36 -16.93
C GLY A 195 -17.32 -4.45 -17.76
N TYR A 196 -16.80 -5.68 -17.80
CA TYR A 196 -17.43 -6.79 -18.56
C TYR A 196 -18.86 -7.15 -18.09
N GLY A 197 -19.24 -6.79 -16.86
CA GLY A 197 -20.60 -6.96 -16.35
C GLY A 197 -20.94 -8.37 -15.87
N GLU A 198 -19.95 -9.25 -15.68
CA GLU A 198 -20.17 -10.61 -15.16
C GLU A 198 -20.58 -10.63 -13.68
N ILE A 199 -19.99 -9.72 -12.89
CA ILE A 199 -20.32 -9.47 -11.49
C ILE A 199 -20.90 -8.06 -11.42
N VAL A 200 -22.09 -7.93 -10.81
CA VAL A 200 -22.78 -6.66 -10.64
C VAL A 200 -23.38 -6.57 -9.23
N PRO A 201 -23.42 -5.36 -8.63
CA PRO A 201 -24.03 -5.19 -7.31
C PRO A 201 -25.54 -5.41 -7.37
N THR A 202 -26.07 -6.34 -6.59
CA THR A 202 -27.51 -6.70 -6.61
C THR A 202 -28.31 -5.95 -5.55
N ASN A 203 -27.66 -5.44 -4.51
CA ASN A 203 -28.32 -4.79 -3.38
C ASN A 203 -27.82 -3.34 -3.11
N PRO A 204 -28.57 -2.52 -2.34
CA PRO A 204 -28.20 -1.13 -2.10
C PRO A 204 -26.84 -0.93 -1.44
N ILE A 205 -26.43 -1.82 -0.51
CA ILE A 205 -25.15 -1.70 0.19
C ILE A 205 -23.98 -1.95 -0.78
N GLU A 206 -24.08 -3.01 -1.59
CA GLU A 206 -23.12 -3.28 -2.66
C GLU A 206 -23.05 -2.14 -3.67
N LYS A 207 -24.19 -1.55 -4.04
CA LYS A 207 -24.24 -0.39 -4.95
C LYS A 207 -23.53 0.83 -4.36
N ILE A 208 -23.78 1.17 -3.10
CA ILE A 208 -23.11 2.26 -2.39
C ILE A 208 -21.60 2.01 -2.36
N PHE A 209 -21.18 0.80 -2.01
CA PHE A 209 -19.77 0.42 -2.02
C PHE A 209 -19.14 0.57 -3.41
N CYS A 210 -19.79 0.05 -4.46
CA CYS A 210 -19.30 0.18 -5.83
C CYS A 210 -19.19 1.65 -6.27
N ILE A 211 -20.15 2.51 -5.89
CA ILE A 211 -20.10 3.95 -6.16
C ILE A 211 -18.88 4.57 -5.50
N CYS A 212 -18.67 4.33 -4.21
CA CYS A 212 -17.48 4.82 -3.49
C CYS A 212 -16.19 4.30 -4.12
N TYR A 213 -16.15 3.02 -4.49
CA TYR A 213 -15.01 2.39 -5.13
C TYR A 213 -14.70 2.98 -6.51
N MET A 214 -15.71 3.29 -7.31
CA MET A 214 -15.51 3.94 -8.61
C MET A 214 -14.88 5.34 -8.47
N PHE A 215 -15.32 6.13 -7.48
CA PHE A 215 -14.68 7.44 -7.21
C PHE A 215 -13.22 7.26 -6.78
N LEU A 216 -12.96 6.36 -5.83
CA LEU A 216 -11.61 6.07 -5.36
C LEU A 216 -10.69 5.60 -6.50
N SER A 217 -11.19 4.66 -7.32
CA SER A 217 -10.47 4.10 -8.46
C SER A 217 -10.13 5.15 -9.50
N THR A 218 -11.08 6.03 -9.82
CA THR A 218 -10.87 7.11 -10.80
C THR A 218 -9.80 8.10 -10.31
N MET A 219 -9.85 8.47 -9.02
CA MET A 219 -8.83 9.33 -8.41
C MET A 219 -7.45 8.66 -8.43
N GLN A 220 -7.39 7.39 -8.04
CA GLN A 220 -6.15 6.62 -8.01
C GLN A 220 -5.53 6.45 -9.40
N LEU A 221 -6.35 6.12 -10.41
CA LEU A 221 -5.88 5.94 -11.79
C LEU A 221 -5.34 7.27 -12.35
N SER A 222 -6.06 8.36 -12.13
CA SER A 222 -5.63 9.70 -12.56
C SER A 222 -4.32 10.14 -11.92
N PHE A 223 -4.19 9.94 -10.60
CA PHE A 223 -2.95 10.19 -9.87
C PHE A 223 -1.79 9.36 -10.43
N SER A 224 -2.03 8.06 -10.66
CA SER A 224 -1.01 7.13 -11.15
C SER A 224 -0.48 7.52 -12.53
N VAL A 225 -1.38 7.89 -13.45
CA VAL A 225 -0.98 8.37 -14.79
C VAL A 225 -0.15 9.65 -14.70
N ASN A 226 -0.53 10.58 -13.82
CA ASN A 226 0.22 11.83 -13.61
C ASN A 226 1.63 11.57 -13.03
N THR A 227 1.74 10.70 -12.03
CA THR A 227 3.03 10.33 -11.43
C THR A 227 3.94 9.66 -12.47
N ILE A 228 3.42 8.72 -13.26
CA ILE A 228 4.18 8.07 -14.34
C ILE A 228 4.67 9.11 -15.36
N GLY A 229 3.79 10.04 -15.76
CA GLY A 229 4.15 11.12 -16.69
C GLY A 229 5.28 12.02 -16.14
N THR A 230 5.23 12.34 -14.85
CA THR A 230 6.25 13.12 -14.16
C THR A 230 7.59 12.37 -14.14
N ILE A 231 7.58 11.09 -13.79
CA ILE A 231 8.78 10.23 -13.78
C ILE A 231 9.41 10.15 -15.19
N LEU A 232 8.61 9.93 -16.23
CA LEU A 232 9.10 9.87 -17.61
C LEU A 232 9.71 11.20 -18.06
N THR A 233 9.13 12.32 -17.64
CA THR A 233 9.65 13.66 -17.93
C THR A 233 11.01 13.86 -17.26
N GLN A 234 11.15 13.49 -15.98
CA GLN A 234 12.43 13.57 -15.26
C GLN A 234 13.54 12.73 -15.91
N ILE A 235 13.21 11.52 -16.36
CA ILE A 235 14.17 10.64 -17.07
C ILE A 235 14.63 11.32 -18.38
N LYS A 236 13.69 11.87 -19.15
CA LYS A 236 14.01 12.60 -20.39
C LYS A 236 14.86 13.84 -20.14
N GLU A 237 14.53 14.66 -19.14
CA GLU A 237 15.30 15.85 -18.78
C GLU A 237 16.74 15.52 -18.40
N ASN A 238 16.97 14.39 -17.71
CA ASN A 238 18.33 13.98 -17.35
C ASN A 238 19.15 13.64 -18.60
N ASN A 239 18.55 12.94 -19.56
CA ASN A 239 19.18 12.61 -20.83
C ASN A 239 19.42 13.86 -21.69
N GLU A 240 18.48 14.81 -21.69
CA GLU A 240 18.64 16.09 -22.39
C GLU A 240 19.78 16.92 -21.80
N LYS A 241 19.96 16.95 -20.48
CA LYS A 241 21.10 17.65 -19.85
C LYS A 241 22.45 17.06 -20.28
N ILE A 242 22.55 15.75 -20.40
CA ILE A 242 23.76 15.07 -20.91
C ILE A 242 23.99 15.48 -22.37
N ARG A 243 22.94 15.42 -23.19
CA ARG A 243 22.99 15.82 -24.60
C ARG A 243 23.40 17.28 -24.79
N GLN A 244 22.82 18.21 -24.02
CA GLN A 244 23.15 19.64 -24.05
C GLN A 244 24.62 19.91 -23.72
N LYS A 245 25.17 19.24 -22.70
CA LYS A 245 26.60 19.34 -22.37
C LYS A 245 27.48 18.87 -23.52
N MET A 246 27.13 17.75 -24.16
CA MET A 246 27.85 17.23 -25.33
C MET A 246 27.77 18.20 -26.52
N THR A 247 26.61 18.83 -26.76
CA THR A 247 26.46 19.88 -27.78
C THR A 247 27.39 21.07 -27.51
N CYS A 248 27.44 21.56 -26.27
CA CYS A 248 28.33 22.67 -25.89
C CYS A 248 29.82 22.32 -26.11
N ILE A 249 30.22 21.09 -25.75
CA ILE A 249 31.58 20.59 -26.01
C ILE A 249 31.86 20.57 -27.52
N ASN A 250 30.92 20.08 -28.33
CA ASN A 250 31.05 20.04 -29.79
C ASN A 250 31.17 21.44 -30.41
N GLU A 251 30.41 22.41 -29.93
CA GLU A 251 30.47 23.80 -30.37
C GLU A 251 31.84 24.42 -30.04
N TYR A 252 32.33 24.24 -28.81
CA TYR A 252 33.64 24.71 -28.38
C TYR A 252 34.78 24.11 -29.22
N MET A 253 34.74 22.80 -29.49
CA MET A 253 35.75 22.14 -30.32
C MET A 253 35.74 22.67 -31.76
N ARG A 254 34.56 23.01 -32.30
CA ARG A 254 34.40 23.61 -33.62
C ARG A 254 34.96 25.03 -33.66
N GLU A 255 34.65 25.86 -32.66
CA GLU A 255 35.17 27.23 -32.54
C GLU A 255 36.71 27.26 -32.43
N LYS A 256 37.29 26.30 -31.70
CA LYS A 256 38.74 26.17 -31.57
C LYS A 256 39.42 25.41 -32.70
N GLN A 257 38.67 25.01 -33.73
CA GLN A 257 39.18 24.29 -34.90
C GLN A 257 40.00 23.03 -34.52
N ILE A 258 39.52 22.29 -33.52
CA ILE A 258 40.21 21.09 -33.04
C ILE A 258 40.16 19.99 -34.11
N SER A 259 41.28 19.26 -34.29
CA SER A 259 41.35 18.16 -35.26
C SER A 259 40.29 17.08 -34.99
N GLN A 260 39.74 16.50 -36.06
CA GLN A 260 38.65 15.52 -35.96
C GLN A 260 39.04 14.27 -35.16
N SER A 261 40.33 13.88 -35.21
CA SER A 261 40.88 12.79 -34.40
C SER A 261 40.81 13.07 -32.89
N LEU A 262 41.08 14.32 -32.47
CA LEU A 262 40.99 14.71 -31.07
C LEU A 262 39.53 14.89 -30.64
N GLN A 263 38.66 15.43 -31.51
CA GLN A 263 37.23 15.51 -31.23
C GLN A 263 36.60 14.14 -30.96
N TYR A 264 37.00 13.13 -31.74
CA TYR A 264 36.55 11.75 -31.52
C TYR A 264 36.98 11.23 -30.14
N LYS A 265 38.25 11.40 -29.78
CA LYS A 265 38.76 11.01 -28.46
C LYS A 265 38.02 11.69 -27.30
N VAL A 266 37.67 12.97 -27.48
CA VAL A 266 36.91 13.73 -26.47
C VAL A 266 35.49 13.20 -26.32
N ARG A 267 34.79 12.89 -27.43
CA ARG A 267 33.44 12.32 -27.37
C ARG A 267 33.42 10.96 -26.68
N GLU A 268 34.35 10.08 -27.04
CA GLU A 268 34.48 8.75 -26.42
C GLU A 268 34.82 8.83 -24.93
N TYR A 269 35.54 9.87 -24.49
CA TYR A 269 35.82 10.06 -23.06
C TYR A 269 34.57 10.46 -22.25
N PHE A 270 33.60 11.13 -22.87
CA PHE A 270 32.41 11.65 -22.20
C PHE A 270 31.12 10.83 -22.46
N ASN A 271 31.16 9.89 -23.41
CA ASN A 271 30.13 8.87 -23.61
C ASN A 271 30.20 7.80 -22.52
#